data_AF-A0A958GMF1-F1
#
_entry.id   AF-A0A958GMF1-F1
#
_cell.length_a   1.000
_cell.length_b   1.000
_cell.length_c   1.000
_cell.angle_alpha   90.00
_cell.angle_beta   90.00
_cell.angle_gamma   90.00
#
_symmetry.space_group_name_H-M   'P 1'
#
loop_
_entity.id
_entity.type
_entity.pdbx_description
1 polymer ?
#
loop_
_entity_poly.entity_id
_entity_poly.type
_entity_poly.pdbx_seq_one_letter_code
_entity_poly.pdbx_strand_id
1 'polypeptide(L)'
;MKLLLRAILPAVCLLFAPAFALGERSGVIGDYDGDGRSDIVVTRAVAGQWQWFFRLATGEERALLFGLAPDGNEDTLLAGNYDGDSDFEPGVVRAANGLLYWYTLDNTAAVTETQWGLDGDTPLAGFFGGSGESDRVAIRSVGGQLVWFIQGVAESGIPWGLDGDTPFAADLNGDQVDELVVARNSGGSITWFARDVAGNFTASAPWGLDGDRMLPPADFNGDGKADLVVTRGFGAFQVAFINYDVTNQSYAQSVLFGLTGDTPYSGYFTQSTLAELAMYRQSTFLSTHFVRFFDETVTGVPFGLVGDTLVQPEGRAAEEPESSVPGCVATPGTATSFSDGAGGGALWKPISEGVPNHASVVLLPISYCGAGLTVLGADGSVVSGVQRTKCGGNGNRAHFWIARTASQMSAFAPLTVQVTRGGVTECRSVPNPNQRYD
;
A
#
# COMPACT_ATOMS: atom_id res chain seq x y z
N MET A 1 -78.79 -30.15 -15.49
CA MET A 1 -78.27 -29.38 -16.63
C MET A 1 -77.10 -28.56 -16.10
N LYS A 2 -75.89 -29.16 -16.03
CA LYS A 2 -74.75 -28.97 -16.95
C LYS A 2 -74.30 -27.50 -17.12
N LEU A 3 -73.06 -27.26 -16.68
CA LEU A 3 -72.04 -26.31 -17.16
C LEU A 3 -72.33 -24.79 -16.97
N LEU A 4 -71.36 -23.92 -16.64
CA LEU A 4 -69.96 -23.90 -17.04
C LEU A 4 -69.01 -23.43 -15.92
N LEU A 5 -67.87 -24.15 -15.86
CA LEU A 5 -66.57 -23.73 -15.37
C LEU A 5 -66.03 -22.57 -16.22
N ARG A 6 -65.53 -21.49 -15.61
CA ARG A 6 -64.40 -20.70 -16.14
C ARG A 6 -63.50 -20.28 -14.98
N ALA A 7 -62.31 -20.86 -14.99
CA ALA A 7 -61.23 -20.60 -14.06
C ALA A 7 -60.76 -19.14 -14.15
N ILE A 8 -60.55 -18.52 -12.99
CA ILE A 8 -59.75 -17.32 -12.85
C ILE A 8 -58.38 -17.80 -12.35
N LEU A 9 -57.40 -17.85 -13.26
CA LEU A 9 -56.00 -17.69 -12.90
C LEU A 9 -55.51 -16.43 -13.59
N PRO A 10 -55.04 -15.40 -12.88
CA PRO A 10 -53.77 -14.82 -13.25
C PRO A 10 -52.69 -15.74 -12.71
N ALA A 11 -51.84 -16.21 -13.61
CA ALA A 11 -50.61 -16.89 -13.26
C ALA A 11 -49.85 -16.05 -12.22
N VAL A 12 -49.64 -16.61 -11.03
CA VAL A 12 -48.50 -16.24 -10.21
C VAL A 12 -47.30 -16.77 -10.98
N CYS A 13 -46.79 -15.94 -11.90
CA CYS A 13 -45.44 -16.09 -12.39
C CYS A 13 -44.55 -15.69 -11.21
N LEU A 14 -44.23 -16.66 -10.35
CA LEU A 14 -43.02 -16.63 -9.55
C LEU A 14 -41.87 -16.60 -10.54
N LEU A 15 -41.57 -15.41 -11.05
CA LEU A 15 -40.24 -15.11 -11.53
C LEU A 15 -39.37 -15.20 -10.30
N PHE A 16 -38.66 -16.33 -10.17
CA PHE A 16 -37.30 -16.27 -9.65
C PHE A 16 -36.55 -15.29 -10.55
N ALA A 17 -36.61 -14.00 -10.20
CA ALA A 17 -35.57 -13.11 -10.61
C ALA A 17 -34.31 -13.65 -9.92
N PRO A 18 -33.25 -14.03 -10.64
CA PRO A 18 -31.97 -14.16 -9.97
C PRO A 18 -31.67 -12.79 -9.36
N ALA A 19 -31.09 -12.77 -8.17
CA ALA A 19 -30.56 -11.56 -7.58
C ALA A 19 -29.44 -11.02 -8.49
N PHE A 20 -29.81 -10.23 -9.50
CA PHE A 20 -28.92 -9.46 -10.34
C PHE A 20 -29.48 -8.05 -10.38
N ALA A 21 -29.12 -7.32 -9.33
CA ALA A 21 -29.03 -5.87 -9.25
C ALA A 21 -28.40 -5.55 -7.88
N LEU A 22 -27.20 -6.08 -7.64
CA LEU A 22 -26.24 -5.31 -6.86
C LEU A 22 -25.94 -4.11 -7.76
N GLY A 23 -26.09 -2.88 -7.25
CA GLY A 23 -25.47 -1.74 -7.92
C GLY A 23 -24.03 -2.12 -8.20
N GLU A 24 -23.60 -2.00 -9.45
CA GLU A 24 -22.27 -2.34 -9.90
C GLU A 24 -21.28 -1.73 -8.94
N ARG A 25 -20.68 -2.53 -8.04
CA ARG A 25 -19.41 -2.12 -7.45
C ARG A 25 -18.52 -1.82 -8.64
N SER A 26 -18.06 -0.58 -8.72
CA SER A 26 -17.01 -0.12 -9.61
C SER A 26 -15.76 -0.96 -9.36
N GLY A 27 -15.64 -2.13 -10.01
CA GLY A 27 -14.60 -3.12 -9.80
C GLY A 27 -14.56 -3.71 -8.38
N VAL A 28 -14.20 -4.98 -8.24
CA VAL A 28 -13.66 -5.48 -6.97
C VAL A 28 -12.17 -5.12 -6.95
N ILE A 29 -11.67 -4.51 -5.87
CA ILE A 29 -10.26 -4.09 -5.83
C ILE A 29 -9.33 -5.27 -6.12
N GLY A 30 -8.43 -5.13 -7.07
CA GLY A 30 -7.48 -6.16 -7.45
C GLY A 30 -8.12 -7.41 -8.08
N ASP A 31 -9.28 -7.29 -8.70
CA ASP A 31 -9.92 -8.34 -9.52
C ASP A 31 -9.42 -8.26 -10.96
N TYR A 32 -8.40 -9.04 -11.32
CA TYR A 32 -7.73 -8.93 -12.63
C TYR A 32 -8.38 -9.81 -13.71
N ASP A 33 -9.43 -10.56 -13.38
CA ASP A 33 -10.15 -11.42 -14.33
C ASP A 33 -11.68 -11.25 -14.36
N GLY A 34 -12.20 -10.27 -13.61
CA GLY A 34 -13.59 -9.84 -13.62
C GLY A 34 -14.54 -10.81 -12.94
N ASP A 35 -14.03 -11.69 -12.06
CA ASP A 35 -14.83 -12.75 -11.43
C ASP A 35 -15.54 -12.30 -10.12
N GLY A 36 -15.37 -11.03 -9.76
CA GLY A 36 -15.88 -10.41 -8.55
C GLY A 36 -15.03 -10.73 -7.31
N ARG A 37 -13.75 -11.09 -7.49
CA ARG A 37 -12.83 -11.37 -6.38
C ARG A 37 -11.49 -10.71 -6.58
N SER A 38 -10.90 -10.26 -5.47
CA SER A 38 -9.49 -9.88 -5.47
C SER A 38 -8.62 -11.10 -5.75
N ASP A 39 -7.65 -10.94 -6.65
CA ASP A 39 -6.61 -11.91 -6.92
C ASP A 39 -5.35 -11.62 -6.11
N ILE A 40 -4.48 -12.62 -6.03
CA ILE A 40 -3.19 -12.50 -5.36
C ILE A 40 -2.13 -12.17 -6.40
N VAL A 41 -1.40 -11.08 -6.17
CA VAL A 41 -0.34 -10.64 -7.08
C VAL A 41 0.97 -10.43 -6.34
N VAL A 42 2.05 -10.93 -6.94
CA VAL A 42 3.41 -10.64 -6.51
C VAL A 42 4.26 -10.22 -7.69
N THR A 43 5.30 -9.42 -7.45
CA THR A 43 6.23 -8.96 -8.48
C THR A 43 7.67 -9.35 -8.17
N ARG A 44 8.45 -9.54 -9.25
CA ARG A 44 9.89 -9.81 -9.19
C ARG A 44 10.63 -8.94 -10.20
N ALA A 45 11.76 -8.39 -9.78
CA ALA A 45 12.70 -7.75 -10.70
C ALA A 45 13.45 -8.80 -11.53
N VAL A 46 13.27 -8.78 -12.85
CA VAL A 46 13.95 -9.68 -13.79
C VAL A 46 14.52 -8.86 -14.94
N ALA A 47 15.85 -8.83 -15.05
CA ALA A 47 16.56 -8.14 -16.14
C ALA A 47 16.13 -6.66 -16.36
N GLY A 48 15.94 -5.91 -15.28
CA GLY A 48 15.55 -4.50 -15.33
C GLY A 48 14.05 -4.26 -15.56
N GLN A 49 13.22 -5.31 -15.57
CA GLN A 49 11.77 -5.21 -15.69
C GLN A 49 11.03 -5.87 -14.54
N TRP A 50 9.83 -5.40 -14.24
CA TRP A 50 8.94 -6.09 -13.31
C TRP A 50 8.26 -7.25 -14.02
N GLN A 51 8.43 -8.44 -13.46
CA GLN A 51 7.60 -9.58 -13.79
C GLN A 51 6.49 -9.69 -12.76
N TRP A 52 5.25 -9.55 -13.22
CA TRP A 52 4.04 -9.70 -12.43
C TRP A 52 3.58 -11.16 -12.48
N PHE A 53 3.27 -11.73 -11.33
CA PHE A 53 2.72 -13.07 -11.18
C PHE A 53 1.37 -12.98 -10.50
N PHE A 54 0.35 -13.55 -11.13
CA PHE A 54 -1.03 -13.56 -10.66
C PHE A 54 -1.41 -14.97 -10.25
N ARG A 55 -2.05 -15.08 -9.11
CA ARG A 55 -2.79 -16.27 -8.69
C ARG A 55 -4.24 -15.86 -8.59
N LEU A 56 -4.99 -16.21 -9.63
CA LEU A 56 -6.40 -15.87 -9.74
C LEU A 56 -7.20 -16.64 -8.70
N ALA A 57 -8.33 -16.08 -8.27
CA ALA A 57 -9.20 -16.71 -7.29
C ALA A 57 -9.77 -18.06 -7.79
N THR A 58 -9.87 -18.25 -9.11
CA THR A 58 -10.19 -19.53 -9.77
C THR A 58 -9.08 -20.59 -9.64
N GLY A 59 -7.88 -20.19 -9.22
CA GLY A 59 -6.70 -21.03 -9.07
C GLY A 59 -5.77 -21.04 -10.28
N GLU A 60 -6.12 -20.36 -11.38
CA GLU A 60 -5.24 -20.15 -12.53
C GLU A 60 -4.05 -19.25 -12.14
N GLU A 61 -2.88 -19.54 -12.71
CA GLU A 61 -1.68 -18.71 -12.56
C GLU A 61 -1.30 -18.08 -13.89
N ARG A 62 -1.04 -16.76 -13.87
CA ARG A 62 -0.60 -15.99 -15.02
C ARG A 62 0.68 -15.24 -14.69
N ALA A 63 1.46 -14.88 -15.70
CA ALA A 63 2.60 -14.00 -15.54
C ALA A 63 2.82 -13.13 -16.78
N LEU A 64 3.28 -11.91 -16.56
CA LEU A 64 3.63 -10.96 -17.62
C LEU A 64 4.81 -10.07 -17.21
N LEU A 65 5.48 -9.50 -18.22
CA LEU A 65 6.52 -8.49 -18.01
C LEU A 65 5.94 -7.12 -18.32
N PHE A 66 5.95 -6.23 -17.33
CA PHE A 66 5.43 -4.88 -17.49
C PHE A 66 6.02 -3.92 -16.47
N GLY A 67 6.55 -2.80 -16.97
CA GLY A 67 7.26 -1.82 -16.16
C GLY A 67 8.75 -2.11 -15.98
N LEU A 68 9.48 -1.08 -15.55
CA LEU A 68 10.91 -1.10 -15.26
C LEU A 68 11.13 -1.38 -13.77
N ALA A 69 11.88 -2.44 -13.50
CA ALA A 69 12.32 -2.77 -12.15
C ALA A 69 13.63 -2.03 -11.81
N PRO A 70 14.08 -2.03 -10.53
CA PRO A 70 15.16 -1.16 -10.10
C PRO A 70 16.51 -1.48 -10.76
N ASP A 71 16.90 -0.70 -11.79
CA ASP A 71 18.29 -0.52 -12.27
C ASP A 71 18.54 0.79 -13.07
N GLY A 72 17.67 1.81 -12.98
CA GLY A 72 18.01 3.16 -13.46
C GLY A 72 16.89 4.10 -13.90
N ASN A 73 15.63 3.66 -13.94
CA ASN A 73 14.42 4.49 -14.08
C ASN A 73 13.28 3.74 -13.38
N GLU A 74 12.95 4.11 -12.15
CA GLU A 74 12.12 3.30 -11.25
C GLU A 74 10.62 3.54 -11.52
N ASP A 75 9.89 2.44 -11.68
CA ASP A 75 8.43 2.44 -11.76
C ASP A 75 7.81 2.12 -10.40
N THR A 76 6.85 2.93 -9.96
CA THR A 76 5.94 2.61 -8.84
C THR A 76 4.80 1.72 -9.35
N LEU A 77 4.54 0.60 -8.69
CA LEU A 77 3.42 -0.28 -9.02
C LEU A 77 2.09 0.36 -8.58
N LEU A 78 1.11 0.38 -9.48
CA LEU A 78 -0.22 0.90 -9.20
C LEU A 78 -1.27 0.32 -10.16
N ALA A 79 -1.88 -0.79 -9.78
CA ALA A 79 -3.02 -1.37 -10.49
C ALA A 79 -4.34 -0.62 -10.25
N GLY A 80 -5.30 -0.82 -11.15
CA GLY A 80 -6.63 -0.18 -11.12
C GLY A 80 -7.42 -0.54 -12.38
N ASN A 81 -8.74 -0.33 -12.35
CA ASN A 81 -9.62 -0.46 -13.52
C ASN A 81 -9.58 0.84 -14.34
N TYR A 82 -8.54 1.04 -15.13
CA TYR A 82 -8.26 2.29 -15.85
C TYR A 82 -8.97 2.42 -17.19
N ASP A 83 -9.54 1.34 -17.75
CA ASP A 83 -10.28 1.36 -19.01
C ASP A 83 -11.79 1.15 -18.86
N GLY A 84 -12.26 0.88 -17.64
CA GLY A 84 -13.67 0.88 -17.27
C GLY A 84 -14.39 -0.44 -17.55
N ASP A 85 -13.67 -1.52 -17.84
CA ASP A 85 -14.28 -2.83 -18.12
C ASP A 85 -14.60 -3.67 -16.86
N SER A 86 -14.24 -3.16 -15.67
CA SER A 86 -14.40 -3.75 -14.33
C SER A 86 -13.31 -4.70 -13.90
N ASP A 87 -12.41 -5.07 -14.81
CA ASP A 87 -11.18 -5.77 -14.47
C ASP A 87 -10.17 -4.76 -13.89
N PHE A 88 -9.19 -5.23 -13.13
CA PHE A 88 -8.05 -4.43 -12.71
C PHE A 88 -6.90 -4.68 -13.68
N GLU A 89 -6.26 -3.60 -14.11
CA GLU A 89 -5.09 -3.66 -14.97
C GLU A 89 -3.81 -3.49 -14.15
N PRO A 90 -2.74 -4.20 -14.49
CA PRO A 90 -1.40 -3.82 -14.06
C PRO A 90 -1.09 -2.40 -14.53
N GLY A 91 -0.68 -1.55 -13.58
CA GLY A 91 -0.24 -0.20 -13.86
C GLY A 91 1.11 0.09 -13.22
N VAL A 92 1.86 0.97 -13.85
CA VAL A 92 3.12 1.50 -13.34
C VAL A 92 3.22 3.01 -13.55
N VAL A 93 3.82 3.71 -12.59
CA VAL A 93 4.04 5.15 -12.66
C VAL A 93 5.54 5.45 -12.67
N ARG A 94 5.98 6.19 -13.68
CA ARG A 94 7.39 6.56 -13.90
C ARG A 94 7.58 8.06 -13.78
N ALA A 95 8.54 8.47 -12.97
CA ALA A 95 9.07 9.82 -13.00
C ALA A 95 10.09 9.98 -14.13
N ALA A 96 9.87 10.94 -15.03
CA ALA A 96 10.80 11.26 -16.10
C ALA A 96 10.71 12.73 -16.51
N ASN A 97 11.86 13.39 -16.66
CA ASN A 97 11.94 14.78 -17.12
C ASN A 97 11.08 15.78 -16.30
N GLY A 98 10.95 15.56 -14.99
CA GLY A 98 10.14 16.42 -14.12
C GLY A 98 8.63 16.15 -14.16
N LEU A 99 8.18 15.11 -14.86
CA LEU A 99 6.77 14.72 -15.01
C LEU A 99 6.54 13.28 -14.52
N LEU A 100 5.30 12.96 -14.19
CA LEU A 100 4.85 11.59 -13.95
C LEU A 100 4.09 11.03 -15.15
N TYR A 101 4.47 9.84 -15.56
CA TYR A 101 3.86 9.09 -16.64
C TYR A 101 3.27 7.79 -16.10
N TRP A 102 1.99 7.59 -16.35
CA TRP A 102 1.24 6.40 -16.01
C TRP A 102 1.22 5.48 -17.22
N TYR A 103 1.66 4.24 -17.04
CA TYR A 103 1.55 3.20 -18.02
C TYR A 103 0.60 2.13 -17.48
N THR A 104 -0.46 1.84 -18.21
CA THR A 104 -1.43 0.78 -17.85
C THR A 104 -1.44 -0.26 -18.96
N LEU A 105 -1.62 -1.53 -18.60
CA LEU A 105 -1.63 -2.66 -19.53
C LEU A 105 -2.99 -3.35 -19.49
N ASP A 106 -3.78 -3.18 -20.54
CA ASP A 106 -5.11 -3.79 -20.62
C ASP A 106 -5.06 -5.31 -20.87
N ASN A 107 -6.22 -5.97 -20.82
CA ASN A 107 -6.38 -7.40 -21.04
C ASN A 107 -6.03 -7.86 -22.48
N THR A 108 -5.88 -6.93 -23.44
CA THR A 108 -5.39 -7.18 -24.81
C THR A 108 -3.87 -7.04 -24.94
N ALA A 109 -3.19 -6.75 -23.83
CA ALA A 109 -1.78 -6.39 -23.73
C ALA A 109 -1.41 -5.09 -24.46
N ALA A 110 -2.38 -4.20 -24.69
CA ALA A 110 -2.09 -2.85 -25.16
C ALA A 110 -1.68 -1.97 -23.97
N VAL A 111 -0.63 -1.17 -24.20
CA VAL A 111 -0.10 -0.23 -23.21
C VAL A 111 -0.65 1.15 -23.51
N THR A 112 -1.28 1.77 -22.51
CA THR A 112 -1.66 3.17 -22.54
C THR A 112 -0.66 3.99 -21.75
N GLU A 113 -0.13 5.05 -22.35
CA GLU A 113 0.73 6.03 -21.68
C GLU A 113 -0.05 7.34 -21.46
N THR A 114 -0.15 7.78 -20.21
CA THR A 114 -0.83 9.00 -19.82
C THR A 114 0.10 9.85 -18.95
N GLN A 115 0.40 11.07 -19.38
CA GLN A 115 1.12 12.02 -18.53
C GLN A 115 0.14 12.68 -17.55
N TRP A 116 0.33 12.41 -16.26
CA TRP A 116 -0.46 13.03 -15.20
C TRP A 116 0.36 13.17 -13.91
N GLY A 117 0.48 14.40 -13.43
CA GLY A 117 1.32 14.74 -12.27
C GLY A 117 2.73 15.19 -12.64
N LEU A 118 3.45 15.64 -11.61
CA LEU A 118 4.83 16.12 -11.67
C LEU A 118 5.73 15.18 -10.88
N ASP A 119 7.01 15.13 -11.27
CA ASP A 119 8.03 14.38 -10.53
C ASP A 119 8.05 14.83 -9.05
N GLY A 120 7.97 13.85 -8.13
CA GLY A 120 7.82 14.06 -6.69
C GLY A 120 6.38 14.07 -6.17
N ASP A 121 5.35 13.98 -7.02
CA ASP A 121 3.99 13.71 -6.55
C ASP A 121 3.84 12.22 -6.16
N THR A 122 3.06 11.94 -5.12
CA THR A 122 2.70 10.56 -4.73
C THR A 122 1.54 10.07 -5.59
N PRO A 123 1.70 8.99 -6.39
CA PRO A 123 0.61 8.47 -7.21
C PRO A 123 -0.38 7.63 -6.38
N LEU A 124 -1.67 7.74 -6.68
CA LEU A 124 -2.75 6.93 -6.10
C LEU A 124 -3.81 6.65 -7.18
N ALA A 125 -4.41 5.46 -7.14
CA ALA A 125 -5.57 5.11 -7.94
C ALA A 125 -6.79 4.97 -7.03
N GLY A 126 -7.97 5.34 -7.52
CA GLY A 126 -9.24 5.22 -6.81
C GLY A 126 -10.41 5.74 -7.63
N PHE A 127 -11.63 5.45 -7.23
CA PHE A 127 -12.86 5.74 -7.96
C PHE A 127 -13.48 7.06 -7.51
N PHE A 128 -12.91 8.20 -7.90
CA PHE A 128 -13.38 9.53 -7.48
C PHE A 128 -14.40 10.15 -8.44
N GLY A 129 -14.43 9.71 -9.70
CA GLY A 129 -15.28 10.23 -10.76
C GLY A 129 -16.67 9.59 -10.84
N GLY A 130 -16.90 8.45 -10.17
CA GLY A 130 -18.14 7.68 -10.21
C GLY A 130 -18.46 7.06 -11.57
N SER A 131 -17.49 6.98 -12.48
CA SER A 131 -17.63 6.43 -13.84
C SER A 131 -17.45 4.91 -13.92
N GLY A 132 -17.04 4.25 -12.84
CA GLY A 132 -16.59 2.85 -12.89
C GLY A 132 -15.08 2.71 -13.09
N GLU A 133 -14.40 3.77 -13.52
CA GLU A 133 -12.95 3.80 -13.82
C GLU A 133 -12.14 4.30 -12.63
N SER A 134 -10.98 3.69 -12.39
CA SER A 134 -9.95 4.17 -11.48
C SER A 134 -9.32 5.45 -12.03
N ASP A 135 -9.45 6.54 -11.28
CA ASP A 135 -8.84 7.82 -11.59
C ASP A 135 -7.35 7.84 -11.24
N ARG A 136 -6.57 8.53 -12.07
CA ARG A 136 -5.14 8.80 -11.81
C ARG A 136 -5.03 10.00 -10.89
N VAL A 137 -4.45 9.80 -9.71
CA VAL A 137 -4.28 10.85 -8.70
C VAL A 137 -2.80 11.16 -8.51
N ALA A 138 -2.44 12.44 -8.57
CA ALA A 138 -1.13 12.95 -8.20
C ALA A 138 -1.26 13.81 -6.93
N ILE A 139 -0.61 13.38 -5.84
CA ILE A 139 -0.69 14.07 -4.54
C ILE A 139 0.62 14.83 -4.30
N ARG A 140 0.52 16.16 -4.19
CA ARG A 140 1.68 17.06 -4.11
C ARG A 140 1.78 17.71 -2.74
N SER A 141 2.97 17.71 -2.15
CA SER A 141 3.28 18.57 -1.01
C SER A 141 3.49 20.03 -1.47
N VAL A 142 2.66 20.95 -0.97
CA VAL A 142 2.75 22.38 -1.25
C VAL A 142 2.70 23.15 0.07
N GLY A 143 3.86 23.59 0.54
CA GLY A 143 3.95 24.45 1.73
C GLY A 143 3.52 23.78 3.04
N GLY A 144 3.73 22.46 3.18
CA GLY A 144 3.32 21.71 4.37
C GLY A 144 1.96 21.02 4.26
N GLN A 145 1.27 21.18 3.14
CA GLN A 145 -0.07 20.64 2.88
C GLN A 145 -0.03 19.68 1.68
N LEU A 146 -0.77 18.57 1.77
CA LEU A 146 -1.01 17.72 0.62
C LEU A 146 -2.10 18.32 -0.27
N VAL A 147 -1.88 18.30 -1.58
CA VAL A 147 -2.83 18.76 -2.59
C VAL A 147 -3.08 17.63 -3.59
N TRP A 148 -4.34 17.22 -3.71
CA TRP A 148 -4.77 16.08 -4.51
C TRP A 148 -5.23 16.54 -5.90
N PHE A 149 -4.51 16.14 -6.95
CA PHE A 149 -4.88 16.40 -8.34
C PHE A 149 -5.43 15.12 -8.97
N ILE A 150 -6.74 15.11 -9.25
CA ILE A 150 -7.45 13.93 -9.78
C ILE A 150 -7.78 14.20 -11.24
N GLN A 151 -7.30 13.33 -12.14
CA GLN A 151 -7.54 13.49 -13.59
C GLN A 151 -9.02 13.49 -13.91
N GLY A 152 -9.50 14.46 -14.71
CA GLY A 152 -10.92 14.53 -15.11
C GLY A 152 -11.92 14.92 -14.01
N VAL A 153 -11.53 14.83 -12.73
CA VAL A 153 -12.40 15.10 -11.58
C VAL A 153 -12.02 16.40 -10.85
N ALA A 154 -10.74 16.58 -10.52
CA ALA A 154 -10.25 17.69 -9.69
C ALA A 154 -8.89 18.22 -10.17
N GLU A 155 -8.83 18.70 -11.41
CA GLU A 155 -7.58 19.13 -12.06
C GLU A 155 -6.95 20.39 -11.44
N SER A 156 -7.73 21.22 -10.75
CA SER A 156 -7.22 22.41 -10.05
C SER A 156 -6.56 22.09 -8.71
N GLY A 157 -6.66 20.84 -8.26
CA GLY A 157 -6.13 20.38 -6.98
C GLY A 157 -7.06 20.66 -5.81
N ILE A 158 -7.12 19.71 -4.87
CA ILE A 158 -7.86 19.82 -3.62
C ILE A 158 -6.87 19.80 -2.46
N PRO A 159 -6.74 20.90 -1.70
CA PRO A 159 -5.88 20.91 -0.52
C PRO A 159 -6.51 20.07 0.60
N TRP A 160 -5.91 18.94 0.94
CA TRP A 160 -6.39 18.02 1.96
C TRP A 160 -5.28 17.14 2.53
N GLY A 161 -5.10 17.17 3.85
CA GLY A 161 -3.99 16.51 4.54
C GLY A 161 -2.79 17.42 4.75
N LEU A 162 -1.80 16.93 5.49
CA LEU A 162 -0.54 17.60 5.80
C LEU A 162 0.64 16.73 5.36
N ASP A 163 1.81 17.33 5.18
CA ASP A 163 3.04 16.57 4.92
C ASP A 163 3.25 15.49 5.98
N GLY A 164 3.58 14.27 5.53
CA GLY A 164 3.74 13.09 6.39
C GLY A 164 2.44 12.33 6.69
N ASP A 165 1.29 12.78 6.21
CA ASP A 165 0.09 11.95 6.20
C ASP A 165 0.17 10.88 5.09
N THR A 166 -0.31 9.66 5.38
CA THR A 166 -0.40 8.58 4.39
C THR A 166 -1.74 8.65 3.65
N PRO A 167 -1.75 8.78 2.31
CA PRO A 167 -2.98 8.89 1.53
C PRO A 167 -3.57 7.53 1.10
N PHE A 168 -4.89 7.42 1.18
CA PHE A 168 -5.71 6.30 0.71
C PHE A 168 -6.93 6.79 -0.08
N ALA A 169 -7.50 5.90 -0.89
CA ALA A 169 -8.80 6.05 -1.53
C ALA A 169 -9.72 4.96 -0.97
N ALA A 170 -10.94 5.32 -0.54
CA ALA A 170 -11.95 4.36 -0.09
C ALA A 170 -13.33 5.00 0.04
N ASP A 171 -14.38 4.31 -0.39
CA ASP A 171 -15.79 4.65 -0.17
C ASP A 171 -16.20 4.41 1.30
N LEU A 172 -16.01 5.40 2.17
CA LEU A 172 -16.37 5.37 3.59
C LEU A 172 -17.83 5.77 3.83
N ASN A 173 -18.50 6.33 2.82
CA ASN A 173 -19.84 6.89 2.96
C ASN A 173 -20.94 5.99 2.36
N GLY A 174 -20.57 5.06 1.47
CA GLY A 174 -21.40 4.05 0.83
C GLY A 174 -22.05 4.51 -0.48
N ASP A 175 -21.51 5.54 -1.14
CA ASP A 175 -22.03 6.08 -2.40
C ASP A 175 -21.31 5.55 -3.65
N GLN A 176 -20.38 4.59 -3.46
CA GLN A 176 -19.54 3.96 -4.49
C GLN A 176 -18.53 4.92 -5.13
N VAL A 177 -18.28 6.06 -4.51
CA VAL A 177 -17.22 7.00 -4.86
C VAL A 177 -16.22 7.04 -3.71
N ASP A 178 -14.93 6.95 -4.03
CA ASP A 178 -13.90 6.97 -3.01
C ASP A 178 -13.74 8.38 -2.39
N GLU A 179 -13.59 8.40 -1.06
CA GLU A 179 -13.16 9.57 -0.33
C GLU A 179 -11.65 9.80 -0.42
N LEU A 180 -11.24 11.07 -0.28
CA LEU A 180 -9.86 11.47 -0.04
C LEU A 180 -9.52 11.17 1.43
N VAL A 181 -8.85 10.06 1.68
CA VAL A 181 -8.50 9.61 3.03
C VAL A 181 -7.02 9.90 3.32
N VAL A 182 -6.73 10.46 4.49
CA VAL A 182 -5.37 10.68 4.99
C VAL A 182 -5.24 10.15 6.41
N ALA A 183 -4.19 9.39 6.69
CA ALA A 183 -3.88 8.89 8.01
C ALA A 183 -2.65 9.61 8.57
N ARG A 184 -2.83 10.29 9.70
CA ARG A 184 -1.79 11.08 10.36
C ARG A 184 -1.27 10.37 11.60
N ASN A 185 0.01 10.02 11.62
CA ASN A 185 0.68 9.59 12.84
C ASN A 185 1.30 10.80 13.56
N SER A 186 0.83 11.12 14.76
CA SER A 186 1.30 12.29 15.54
C SER A 186 2.23 11.92 16.70
N GLY A 187 2.88 10.76 16.66
CA GLY A 187 3.81 10.32 17.71
C GLY A 187 3.07 9.87 18.96
N GLY A 188 2.26 8.83 18.81
CA GLY A 188 1.54 8.14 19.90
C GLY A 188 0.18 7.58 19.45
N SER A 189 -0.44 8.20 18.46
CA SER A 189 -1.72 7.77 17.88
C SER A 189 -1.78 8.12 16.39
N ILE A 190 -2.51 7.28 15.66
CA ILE A 190 -2.93 7.53 14.28
C ILE A 190 -4.32 8.15 14.29
N THR A 191 -4.51 9.23 13.55
CA THR A 191 -5.83 9.80 13.28
C THR A 191 -6.09 9.83 11.78
N TRP A 192 -7.21 9.24 11.38
CA TRP A 192 -7.69 9.19 10.01
C TRP A 192 -8.62 10.37 9.77
N PHE A 193 -8.45 11.04 8.64
CA PHE A 193 -9.33 12.11 8.16
C PHE A 193 -9.80 11.77 6.76
N ALA A 194 -11.09 11.99 6.49
CA ALA A 194 -11.67 11.74 5.18
C ALA A 194 -12.54 12.90 4.74
N ARG A 195 -12.64 13.11 3.42
CA ARG A 195 -13.67 13.94 2.80
C ARG A 195 -13.97 13.47 1.38
N ASP A 196 -15.19 13.68 0.93
CA ASP A 196 -15.53 13.55 -0.49
C ASP A 196 -14.88 14.69 -1.30
N VAL A 197 -14.84 14.55 -2.62
CA VAL A 197 -14.31 15.57 -3.53
C VAL A 197 -14.99 16.93 -3.29
N ALA A 198 -16.32 16.92 -3.16
CA ALA A 198 -17.14 18.13 -3.01
C ALA A 198 -17.10 18.75 -1.59
N GLY A 199 -16.70 18.01 -0.56
CA GLY A 199 -16.67 18.46 0.84
C GLY A 199 -18.01 18.36 1.57
N ASN A 200 -18.97 17.59 1.06
CA ASN A 200 -20.25 17.33 1.73
C ASN A 200 -20.12 16.24 2.81
N PHE A 201 -19.16 15.35 2.66
CA PHE A 201 -18.79 14.36 3.65
C PHE A 201 -17.45 14.72 4.27
N THR A 202 -17.35 14.65 5.60
CA THR A 202 -16.07 14.74 6.31
C THR A 202 -16.10 13.82 7.51
N ALA A 203 -15.01 13.11 7.76
CA ALA A 203 -14.87 12.25 8.94
C ALA A 203 -13.49 12.41 9.59
N SER A 204 -13.42 12.11 10.89
CA SER A 204 -12.20 12.11 11.67
C SER A 204 -12.26 11.01 12.73
N ALA A 205 -11.31 10.07 12.70
CA ALA A 205 -11.26 8.94 13.62
C ALA A 205 -9.84 8.75 14.19
N PRO A 206 -9.60 9.00 15.49
CA PRO A 206 -8.36 8.59 16.17
C PRO A 206 -8.36 7.06 16.33
N TRP A 207 -7.93 6.36 15.28
CA TRP A 207 -7.91 4.91 15.22
C TRP A 207 -6.50 4.40 14.90
N GLY A 208 -5.92 3.70 15.88
CA GLY A 208 -4.56 3.18 15.82
C GLY A 208 -3.58 3.91 16.73
N LEU A 209 -2.49 3.21 17.02
CA LEU A 209 -1.37 3.66 17.83
C LEU A 209 -0.13 3.86 16.96
N ASP A 210 0.86 4.54 17.53
CA ASP A 210 2.16 4.62 16.90
C ASP A 210 2.79 3.22 16.70
N GLY A 211 3.39 3.01 15.53
CA GLY A 211 3.93 1.71 15.11
C GLY A 211 2.88 0.72 14.57
N ASP A 212 1.59 1.06 14.58
CA ASP A 212 0.62 0.26 13.82
C ASP A 212 0.82 0.45 12.32
N ARG A 213 0.71 -0.64 11.58
CA ARG A 213 0.66 -0.60 10.12
C ARG A 213 -0.77 -0.33 9.66
N MET A 214 -0.94 0.73 8.87
CA MET A 214 -2.19 1.05 8.19
C MET A 214 -2.36 0.11 6.99
N LEU A 215 -3.57 -0.42 6.81
CA LEU A 215 -3.98 -1.05 5.55
C LEU A 215 -5.01 -0.16 4.87
N PRO A 216 -5.21 -0.28 3.55
CA PRO A 216 -6.32 0.39 2.87
C PRO A 216 -7.64 0.08 3.57
N PRO A 217 -8.50 1.09 3.78
CA PRO A 217 -9.84 0.85 4.27
C PRO A 217 -10.61 -0.08 3.33
N ALA A 218 -11.40 -0.99 3.89
CA ALA A 218 -12.20 -1.94 3.13
C ALA A 218 -13.42 -2.38 3.96
N ASP A 219 -14.49 -2.80 3.30
CA ASP A 219 -15.76 -3.16 3.95
C ASP A 219 -15.68 -4.53 4.65
N PHE A 220 -15.32 -4.58 5.93
CA PHE A 220 -15.17 -5.81 6.72
C PHE A 220 -16.46 -6.24 7.43
N ASN A 221 -17.53 -5.43 7.42
CA ASN A 221 -18.82 -5.75 8.06
C ASN A 221 -19.98 -5.97 7.07
N GLY A 222 -19.79 -5.62 5.80
CA GLY A 222 -20.69 -5.84 4.67
C GLY A 222 -21.81 -4.81 4.59
N ASP A 223 -21.64 -3.63 5.20
CA ASP A 223 -22.63 -2.57 5.19
C ASP A 223 -22.54 -1.65 3.95
N GLY A 224 -21.58 -1.93 3.06
CA GLY A 224 -21.35 -1.18 1.84
C GLY A 224 -20.39 0.00 2.02
N LYS A 225 -19.82 0.20 3.21
CA LYS A 225 -18.84 1.24 3.49
C LYS A 225 -17.50 0.61 3.85
N ALA A 226 -16.42 1.26 3.46
CA ALA A 226 -15.10 0.86 3.87
C ALA A 226 -14.88 1.17 5.36
N ASP A 227 -14.23 0.23 6.04
CA ASP A 227 -13.89 0.31 7.45
C ASP A 227 -12.40 0.58 7.61
N LEU A 228 -12.03 1.27 8.70
CA LEU A 228 -10.62 1.56 8.98
C LEU A 228 -9.94 0.34 9.60
N VAL A 229 -8.75 0.00 9.12
CA VAL A 229 -7.98 -1.13 9.63
C VAL A 229 -6.52 -0.76 9.88
N VAL A 230 -6.06 -1.13 11.07
CA VAL A 230 -4.65 -1.07 11.45
C VAL A 230 -4.21 -2.42 11.99
N THR A 231 -2.92 -2.75 11.85
CA THR A 231 -2.37 -4.02 12.31
C THR A 231 -1.20 -3.81 13.25
N ARG A 232 -1.11 -4.65 14.28
CA ARG A 232 -0.09 -4.57 15.32
C ARG A 232 0.49 -5.95 15.63
N GLY A 233 1.81 -5.99 15.81
CA GLY A 233 2.49 -7.15 16.36
C GLY A 233 2.36 -7.24 17.89
N PHE A 234 2.03 -8.42 18.39
CA PHE A 234 2.01 -8.78 19.81
C PHE A 234 2.90 -10.00 20.06
N GLY A 235 4.19 -9.74 20.27
CA GLY A 235 5.18 -10.81 20.44
C GLY A 235 5.35 -11.60 19.14
N ALA A 236 4.77 -12.80 19.07
CA ALA A 236 4.83 -13.67 17.89
C ALA A 236 3.60 -13.56 16.97
N PHE A 237 2.57 -12.81 17.37
CA PHE A 237 1.30 -12.74 16.64
C PHE A 237 1.06 -11.39 15.99
N GLN A 238 0.34 -11.39 14.87
CA GLN A 238 -0.21 -10.18 14.25
C GLN A 238 -1.71 -10.10 14.54
N VAL A 239 -2.18 -8.91 14.94
CA VAL A 239 -3.58 -8.62 15.26
C VAL A 239 -4.05 -7.41 14.46
N ALA A 240 -5.20 -7.53 13.80
CA ALA A 240 -5.86 -6.44 13.11
C ALA A 240 -6.88 -5.78 14.06
N PHE A 241 -6.97 -4.46 14.02
CA PHE A 241 -7.97 -3.66 14.73
C PHE A 241 -8.79 -2.92 13.68
N ILE A 242 -10.06 -3.28 13.61
CA ILE A 242 -11.00 -2.79 12.59
C ILE A 242 -11.99 -1.87 13.28
N ASN A 243 -12.16 -0.66 12.77
CA ASN A 243 -13.24 0.24 13.13
C ASN A 243 -14.27 0.26 12.00
N TYR A 244 -15.45 -0.28 12.32
CA TYR A 244 -16.56 -0.51 11.42
C TYR A 244 -17.39 0.74 11.10
N ASP A 245 -17.08 1.87 11.72
CA ASP A 245 -17.72 3.14 11.42
C ASP A 245 -16.72 4.26 11.69
N VAL A 246 -16.26 4.91 10.62
CA VAL A 246 -15.34 6.05 10.71
C VAL A 246 -15.91 7.20 11.57
N THR A 247 -17.23 7.27 11.76
CA THR A 247 -17.89 8.25 12.63
C THR A 247 -18.10 7.76 14.07
N ASN A 248 -17.93 6.46 14.37
CA ASN A 248 -18.17 5.86 15.68
C ASN A 248 -17.18 4.75 16.07
N GLN A 249 -16.13 5.15 16.79
CA GLN A 249 -15.07 4.25 17.28
C GLN A 249 -15.51 3.13 18.24
N SER A 250 -16.71 3.19 18.81
CA SER A 250 -17.19 2.11 19.70
C SER A 250 -17.60 0.86 18.92
N TYR A 251 -17.71 0.97 17.60
CA TYR A 251 -18.07 -0.13 16.71
C TYR A 251 -16.80 -0.70 16.09
N ALA A 252 -16.12 -1.58 16.83
CA ALA A 252 -14.81 -2.09 16.43
C ALA A 252 -14.57 -3.54 16.87
N GLN A 253 -13.65 -4.21 16.18
CA GLN A 253 -13.20 -5.57 16.48
C GLN A 253 -11.67 -5.68 16.46
N SER A 254 -11.14 -6.64 17.21
CA SER A 254 -9.76 -7.10 17.07
C SER A 254 -9.73 -8.55 16.60
N VAL A 255 -8.88 -8.86 15.63
CA VAL A 255 -8.78 -10.18 14.99
C VAL A 255 -7.34 -10.65 15.03
N LEU A 256 -7.08 -11.78 15.69
CA LEU A 256 -5.80 -12.48 15.51
C LEU A 256 -5.84 -13.17 14.16
N PHE A 257 -4.88 -12.82 13.31
CA PHE A 257 -4.86 -13.30 11.92
C PHE A 257 -3.47 -13.75 11.48
N GLY A 258 -2.45 -13.65 12.35
CA GLY A 258 -1.09 -13.83 11.88
C GLY A 258 0.07 -14.05 12.82
N LEU A 259 1.26 -14.13 12.24
CA LEU A 259 2.54 -14.13 12.94
C LEU A 259 3.33 -12.83 12.68
N THR A 260 4.18 -12.48 13.63
CA THR A 260 5.11 -11.36 13.46
C THR A 260 6.08 -11.62 12.31
N GLY A 261 6.20 -10.66 11.40
CA GLY A 261 7.00 -10.78 10.18
C GLY A 261 6.21 -11.18 8.93
N ASP A 262 4.93 -11.53 9.09
CA ASP A 262 4.02 -11.64 7.95
C ASP A 262 3.67 -10.24 7.44
N THR A 263 3.49 -10.09 6.13
CA THR A 263 3.05 -8.85 5.47
C THR A 263 1.52 -8.88 5.37
N PRO A 264 0.78 -8.10 6.18
CA PRO A 264 -0.67 -8.13 6.18
C PRO A 264 -1.23 -7.32 5.01
N TYR A 265 -2.37 -7.76 4.49
CA TYR A 265 -3.16 -7.06 3.48
C TYR A 265 -4.64 -7.48 3.58
N SER A 266 -5.50 -6.86 2.79
CA SER A 266 -6.92 -7.18 2.73
C SER A 266 -7.43 -7.11 1.30
N GLY A 267 -8.47 -7.87 0.99
CA GLY A 267 -9.12 -7.93 -0.31
C GLY A 267 -10.43 -8.71 -0.21
N TYR A 268 -11.13 -8.89 -1.32
CA TYR A 268 -12.43 -9.57 -1.42
C TYR A 268 -12.25 -10.94 -2.09
N PHE A 269 -11.80 -11.95 -1.37
CA PHE A 269 -11.39 -13.23 -1.95
C PHE A 269 -12.53 -14.24 -2.15
N THR A 270 -13.75 -13.99 -1.64
CA THR A 270 -14.85 -14.99 -1.63
C THR A 270 -16.11 -14.64 -2.41
N GLN A 271 -16.11 -13.63 -3.28
CA GLN A 271 -17.31 -13.03 -3.92
C GLN A 271 -18.31 -12.46 -2.89
N SER A 272 -17.86 -12.27 -1.66
CA SER A 272 -18.60 -11.60 -0.60
C SER A 272 -18.50 -10.08 -0.78
N THR A 273 -19.48 -9.34 -0.27
CA THR A 273 -19.33 -7.90 -0.05
C THR A 273 -18.40 -7.60 1.13
N LEU A 274 -17.95 -8.62 1.85
CA LEU A 274 -17.01 -8.53 2.95
C LEU A 274 -15.57 -8.65 2.42
N ALA A 275 -14.74 -7.68 2.78
CA ALA A 275 -13.30 -7.79 2.71
C ALA A 275 -12.82 -8.79 3.76
N GLU A 276 -11.81 -9.56 3.40
CA GLU A 276 -11.12 -10.48 4.29
C GLU A 276 -9.67 -10.05 4.53
N LEU A 277 -9.17 -10.47 5.69
CA LEU A 277 -7.78 -10.26 6.07
C LEU A 277 -6.92 -11.37 5.49
N ALA A 278 -5.79 -10.99 4.94
CA ALA A 278 -4.80 -11.91 4.42
C ALA A 278 -3.39 -11.54 4.87
N MET A 279 -2.48 -12.50 4.71
CA MET A 279 -1.09 -12.34 5.06
C MET A 279 -0.20 -13.02 4.06
N TYR A 280 0.84 -12.30 3.64
CA TYR A 280 1.91 -12.86 2.85
C TYR A 280 3.07 -13.25 3.75
N ARG A 281 3.35 -14.55 3.82
CA ARG A 281 4.50 -15.10 4.55
C ARG A 281 5.57 -15.50 3.56
N GLN A 282 6.65 -14.71 3.54
CA GLN A 282 7.83 -15.07 2.77
C GLN A 282 8.52 -16.31 3.35
N SER A 283 9.02 -17.15 2.46
CA SER A 283 9.77 -18.36 2.79
C SER A 283 11.02 -18.43 1.93
N THR A 284 11.99 -19.26 2.30
CA THR A 284 13.23 -19.46 1.52
C THR A 284 13.02 -20.27 0.26
N PHE A 285 11.82 -20.83 0.05
CA PHE A 285 11.47 -21.59 -1.14
C PHE A 285 10.15 -21.10 -1.73
N LEU A 286 9.02 -21.52 -1.16
CA LEU A 286 7.68 -21.16 -1.61
C LEU A 286 7.00 -20.35 -0.52
N SER A 287 6.71 -19.09 -0.82
CA SER A 287 5.94 -18.20 0.04
C SER A 287 4.48 -18.66 0.11
N THR A 288 3.73 -18.20 1.10
CA THR A 288 2.33 -18.60 1.27
C THR A 288 1.49 -17.43 1.70
N HIS A 289 0.34 -17.29 1.05
CA HIS A 289 -0.69 -16.33 1.41
C HIS A 289 -1.72 -17.02 2.32
N PHE A 290 -1.93 -16.53 3.52
CA PHE A 290 -2.94 -17.04 4.44
C PHE A 290 -4.13 -16.09 4.43
N VAL A 291 -5.25 -16.52 3.86
CA VAL A 291 -6.50 -15.76 3.84
C VAL A 291 -7.39 -16.24 4.98
N ARG A 292 -7.82 -15.33 5.84
CA ARG A 292 -8.73 -15.59 6.97
C ARG A 292 -10.14 -15.15 6.60
N PHE A 293 -11.05 -16.11 6.47
CA PHE A 293 -12.44 -15.87 6.15
C PHE A 293 -13.27 -15.51 7.39
N PHE A 294 -14.50 -15.02 7.16
CA PHE A 294 -15.40 -14.59 8.24
C PHE A 294 -15.85 -15.73 9.15
N ASP A 295 -15.95 -16.95 8.62
CA ASP A 295 -16.23 -18.17 9.39
C ASP A 295 -15.01 -18.66 10.22
N GLU A 296 -13.98 -17.81 10.32
CA GLU A 296 -12.70 -18.03 11.00
C GLU A 296 -11.81 -19.10 10.37
N THR A 297 -12.23 -19.69 9.24
CA THR A 297 -11.37 -20.61 8.51
C THR A 297 -10.21 -19.85 7.88
N VAL A 298 -9.05 -20.51 7.84
CA VAL A 298 -7.84 -19.96 7.23
C VAL A 298 -7.40 -20.89 6.12
N THR A 299 -7.27 -20.35 4.92
CA THR A 299 -6.73 -21.08 3.77
C THR A 299 -5.34 -20.57 3.43
N GLY A 300 -4.39 -21.50 3.31
CA GLY A 300 -3.06 -21.22 2.78
C GLY A 300 -3.03 -21.41 1.27
N VAL A 301 -2.63 -20.38 0.54
CA VAL A 301 -2.41 -20.38 -0.91
C VAL A 301 -0.90 -20.30 -1.15
N PRO A 302 -0.23 -21.41 -1.46
CA PRO A 302 1.20 -21.40 -1.76
C PRO A 302 1.44 -20.67 -3.07
N PHE A 303 2.08 -19.50 -3.01
CA PHE A 303 2.32 -18.64 -4.16
C PHE A 303 3.41 -17.60 -3.84
N GLY A 304 4.22 -17.25 -4.84
CA GLY A 304 5.39 -16.39 -4.69
C GLY A 304 6.65 -17.13 -4.17
N LEU A 305 7.82 -16.55 -4.42
CA LEU A 305 9.12 -17.04 -3.96
C LEU A 305 9.80 -16.00 -3.04
N VAL A 306 10.97 -16.38 -2.52
CA VAL A 306 11.84 -15.46 -1.78
C VAL A 306 12.19 -14.24 -2.64
N GLY A 307 12.01 -13.04 -2.08
CA GLY A 307 12.31 -11.77 -2.74
C GLY A 307 11.20 -11.23 -3.65
N ASP A 308 10.07 -11.93 -3.76
CA ASP A 308 8.90 -11.38 -4.42
C ASP A 308 8.20 -10.36 -3.52
N THR A 309 7.83 -9.23 -4.11
CA THR A 309 7.10 -8.14 -3.46
C THR A 309 5.61 -8.35 -3.67
N LEU A 310 4.84 -8.42 -2.58
CA LEU A 310 3.37 -8.44 -2.65
C LEU A 310 2.87 -7.15 -3.30
N VAL A 311 1.96 -7.27 -4.25
CA VAL A 311 1.12 -6.16 -4.70
C VAL A 311 -0.20 -6.27 -3.95
N GLN A 312 -0.52 -5.25 -3.17
CA GLN A 312 -1.78 -5.19 -2.44
C GLN A 312 -2.94 -4.98 -3.43
N PRO A 313 -4.19 -5.33 -3.08
CA PRO A 313 -5.32 -5.24 -4.02
C PRO A 313 -5.61 -3.84 -4.57
N GLU A 314 -5.26 -2.78 -3.85
CA GLU A 314 -5.24 -1.38 -4.34
C GLU A 314 -4.10 -1.07 -5.31
N GLY A 315 -3.32 -2.09 -5.69
CA GLY A 315 -2.33 -2.02 -6.75
C GLY A 315 -0.94 -1.55 -6.32
N ARG A 316 -0.73 -1.19 -5.05
CA ARG A 316 0.56 -0.73 -4.54
C ARG A 316 1.44 -1.88 -4.08
N ALA A 317 2.75 -1.70 -4.22
CA ALA A 317 3.71 -2.60 -3.58
C ALA A 317 3.54 -2.53 -2.05
N ALA A 318 3.39 -3.69 -1.42
CA ALA A 318 3.29 -3.76 0.03
C ALA A 318 4.62 -3.35 0.65
N GLU A 319 4.55 -2.49 1.68
CA GLU A 319 5.72 -2.26 2.53
C GLU A 319 6.08 -3.57 3.25
N GLU A 320 7.36 -3.95 3.30
CA GLU A 320 7.77 -5.12 4.09
C GLU A 320 7.81 -4.74 5.58
N PRO A 321 7.39 -5.63 6.51
CA PRO A 321 7.41 -5.34 7.94
C PRO A 321 8.82 -4.98 8.43
N GLU A 322 8.91 -4.07 9.42
CA GLU A 322 10.19 -3.77 10.06
C GLU A 322 10.78 -5.04 10.68
N SER A 323 12.06 -5.30 10.38
CA SER A 323 12.72 -6.56 10.74
C SER A 323 12.74 -6.78 12.26
N SER A 324 12.55 -8.02 12.70
CA SER A 324 12.57 -8.45 14.12
C SER A 324 13.98 -8.54 14.72
N VAL A 325 14.88 -7.61 14.37
CA VAL A 325 16.29 -7.65 14.82
C VAL A 325 16.41 -7.48 16.34
N PRO A 326 17.09 -8.40 17.05
CA PRO A 326 17.34 -8.29 18.48
C PRO A 326 18.12 -7.01 18.87
N GLY A 327 17.62 -6.27 19.86
CA GLY A 327 18.26 -5.04 20.37
C GLY A 327 17.70 -3.73 19.81
N CYS A 328 16.71 -3.81 18.92
CA CYS A 328 15.92 -2.66 18.48
C CYS A 328 14.83 -2.34 19.52
N VAL A 329 14.72 -1.07 19.91
CA VAL A 329 13.55 -0.57 20.65
C VAL A 329 12.67 0.13 19.62
N ALA A 330 11.43 -0.34 19.44
CA ALA A 330 10.38 0.48 18.88
C ALA A 330 10.15 1.61 19.88
N THR A 331 10.76 2.77 19.66
CA THR A 331 10.49 3.94 20.52
C THR A 331 9.16 4.54 20.06
N PRO A 332 8.16 4.65 20.92
CA PRO A 332 6.94 5.39 20.60
C PRO A 332 7.33 6.87 20.47
N GLY A 333 7.11 7.46 19.30
CA GLY A 333 6.99 8.91 19.19
C GLY A 333 7.60 9.58 17.96
N THR A 334 8.43 8.94 17.14
CA THR A 334 9.00 9.62 15.95
C THR A 334 9.42 8.66 14.84
N ALA A 335 8.44 8.36 13.99
CA ALA A 335 8.57 7.87 12.62
C ALA A 335 9.05 6.42 12.44
N THR A 336 8.13 5.67 11.84
CA THR A 336 8.24 4.49 10.97
C THR A 336 9.46 4.53 10.03
N SER A 337 9.70 3.42 9.31
CA SER A 337 10.35 3.31 7.98
C SER A 337 10.78 4.64 7.34
N PHE A 338 11.95 4.65 6.67
CA PHE A 338 12.41 5.79 5.87
C PHE A 338 11.25 6.39 5.06
N SER A 339 10.75 7.54 5.50
CA SER A 339 9.57 8.24 5.00
C SER A 339 9.88 9.74 4.99
N ASP A 340 9.58 10.33 3.84
CA ASP A 340 9.81 11.72 3.46
C ASP A 340 8.86 12.64 4.25
N GLY A 341 8.98 13.97 4.31
CA GLY A 341 9.46 14.89 3.31
C GLY A 341 10.46 15.92 3.81
N ALA A 342 10.36 17.13 3.25
CA ALA A 342 11.25 18.27 3.49
C ALA A 342 11.24 18.81 4.95
N GLY A 343 10.65 18.08 5.90
CA GLY A 343 10.38 18.49 7.28
C GLY A 343 11.11 17.74 8.40
N GLY A 344 11.98 16.76 8.11
CA GLY A 344 12.82 16.12 9.15
C GLY A 344 12.57 14.63 9.43
N GLY A 345 12.29 13.82 8.39
CA GLY A 345 12.38 12.36 8.44
C GLY A 345 13.78 11.81 8.17
N ALA A 346 13.92 10.48 8.18
CA ALA A 346 15.14 9.78 7.77
C ALA A 346 15.02 9.35 6.31
N LEU A 347 16.07 9.58 5.51
CA LEU A 347 16.17 9.11 4.12
C LEU A 347 17.26 8.03 3.99
N TRP A 348 17.03 7.02 3.17
CA TRP A 348 18.02 6.14 2.59
C TRP A 348 18.16 6.44 1.10
N LYS A 349 19.37 6.76 0.65
CA LYS A 349 19.68 6.89 -0.77
C LYS A 349 20.69 5.82 -1.19
N PRO A 350 20.39 5.04 -2.23
CA PRO A 350 21.28 3.97 -2.71
C PRO A 350 22.60 4.55 -3.25
N ILE A 351 22.56 5.76 -3.81
CA ILE A 351 23.70 6.48 -4.38
C ILE A 351 23.68 7.92 -3.88
N SER A 352 24.80 8.39 -3.33
CA SER A 352 24.99 9.81 -3.04
C SER A 352 25.44 10.58 -4.27
N GLU A 353 24.66 11.56 -4.68
CA GLU A 353 25.08 12.57 -5.67
C GLU A 353 26.26 13.40 -5.11
N GLY A 354 27.26 13.70 -5.96
CA GLY A 354 28.34 14.64 -5.64
C GLY A 354 29.49 14.12 -4.76
N VAL A 355 29.62 12.80 -4.56
CA VAL A 355 30.76 12.19 -3.85
C VAL A 355 31.45 11.14 -4.74
N PRO A 356 32.79 11.13 -4.84
CA PRO A 356 33.51 10.06 -5.52
C PRO A 356 33.19 8.72 -4.84
N ASN A 357 32.81 7.70 -5.61
CA ASN A 357 32.56 6.29 -5.20
C ASN A 357 31.09 5.85 -5.02
N HIS A 358 30.08 6.68 -5.33
CA HIS A 358 28.66 6.25 -5.39
C HIS A 358 28.17 5.50 -4.13
N ALA A 359 28.68 5.88 -2.95
CA ALA A 359 28.29 5.24 -1.70
C ALA A 359 26.82 5.50 -1.36
N SER A 360 26.14 4.53 -0.75
CA SER A 360 24.81 4.74 -0.17
C SER A 360 24.89 5.74 0.98
N VAL A 361 23.85 6.53 1.18
CA VAL A 361 23.82 7.56 2.22
C VAL A 361 22.51 7.52 2.99
N VAL A 362 22.63 7.56 4.31
CA VAL A 362 21.51 7.75 5.22
C VAL A 362 21.49 9.23 5.63
N LEU A 363 20.36 9.92 5.42
CA LEU A 363 20.18 11.30 5.82
C LEU A 363 19.20 11.36 6.98
N LEU A 364 19.67 11.79 8.14
CA LEU A 364 18.84 11.95 9.33
C LEU A 364 18.64 13.45 9.63
N PRO A 365 17.65 13.81 10.47
CA PRO A 365 17.52 15.17 10.98
C PRO A 365 18.83 15.64 11.62
N ILE A 366 19.17 16.93 11.51
CA ILE A 366 20.44 17.46 12.03
C ILE A 366 20.64 17.20 13.54
N SER A 367 19.56 16.99 14.29
CA SER A 367 19.60 16.57 15.69
C SER A 367 20.36 15.25 15.89
N TYR A 368 20.38 14.36 14.91
CA TYR A 368 21.15 13.10 14.93
C TYR A 368 22.64 13.29 14.63
N CYS A 369 23.13 14.53 14.49
CA CYS A 369 24.57 14.77 14.36
C CYS A 369 25.34 14.15 15.55
N GLY A 370 26.32 13.31 15.23
CA GLY A 370 27.10 12.57 16.24
C GLY A 370 26.49 11.23 16.69
N ALA A 371 25.37 10.80 16.11
CA ALA A 371 24.85 9.44 16.30
C ALA A 371 25.79 8.38 15.70
N GLY A 372 25.82 7.19 16.30
CA GLY A 372 26.38 6.00 15.68
C GLY A 372 25.38 5.40 14.69
N LEU A 373 25.86 4.82 13.59
CA LEU A 373 25.01 4.11 12.63
C LEU A 373 25.70 2.83 12.13
N THR A 374 24.94 1.74 12.14
CA THR A 374 25.35 0.42 11.66
C THR A 374 24.28 -0.12 10.72
N VAL A 375 24.69 -0.80 9.65
CA VAL A 375 23.78 -1.48 8.73
C VAL A 375 23.90 -2.97 8.94
N LEU A 376 22.79 -3.61 9.28
CA LEU A 376 22.67 -5.04 9.49
C LEU A 376 22.00 -5.70 8.29
N GLY A 377 22.32 -6.98 8.08
CA GLY A 377 21.63 -7.83 7.11
C GLY A 377 20.40 -8.49 7.72
N ALA A 378 19.67 -9.21 6.88
CA ALA A 378 18.47 -9.95 7.28
C ALA A 378 18.71 -10.97 8.42
N ASP A 379 19.93 -11.49 8.52
CA ASP A 379 20.37 -12.42 9.57
C ASP A 379 20.85 -11.72 10.85
N GLY A 380 20.78 -10.38 10.92
CA GLY A 380 21.27 -9.56 12.02
C GLY A 380 22.79 -9.37 12.04
N SER A 381 23.52 -9.88 11.05
CA SER A 381 24.96 -9.68 10.94
C SER A 381 25.29 -8.25 10.50
N VAL A 382 26.43 -7.72 10.94
CA VAL A 382 26.88 -6.38 10.52
C VAL A 382 27.34 -6.44 9.07
N VAL A 383 26.58 -5.79 8.19
CA VAL A 383 26.87 -5.70 6.75
C VAL A 383 27.77 -4.53 6.45
N SER A 384 27.53 -3.37 7.07
CA SER A 384 28.31 -2.16 6.84
C SER A 384 28.22 -1.18 7.99
N GLY A 385 29.08 -0.16 7.98
CA GLY A 385 29.07 0.97 8.90
C GLY A 385 29.28 2.28 8.17
N VAL A 386 29.29 3.37 8.94
CA VAL A 386 29.51 4.72 8.41
C VAL A 386 30.99 4.89 8.01
N GLN A 387 31.21 5.23 6.75
CA GLN A 387 32.51 5.64 6.22
C GLN A 387 32.79 7.12 6.54
N ARG A 388 31.77 7.96 6.41
CA ARG A 388 31.89 9.41 6.58
C ARG A 388 30.59 9.99 7.14
N THR A 389 30.73 10.95 8.04
CA THR A 389 29.62 11.78 8.51
C THR A 389 29.85 13.24 8.14
N LYS A 390 28.80 13.96 7.75
CA LYS A 390 28.80 15.42 7.63
C LYS A 390 27.53 15.98 8.25
N CYS A 391 27.68 16.92 9.17
CA CYS A 391 26.56 17.66 9.73
C CYS A 391 26.48 19.01 9.03
N GLY A 392 25.37 19.27 8.33
CA GLY A 392 25.14 20.52 7.58
C GLY A 392 25.43 20.42 6.07
N GLY A 393 24.52 20.97 5.26
CA GLY A 393 24.45 20.86 3.79
C GLY A 393 23.02 21.08 3.28
N ASN A 394 22.77 20.93 1.96
CA ASN A 394 21.44 21.06 1.33
C ASN A 394 20.35 20.39 2.18
N GLY A 395 19.41 21.18 2.72
CA GLY A 395 18.26 20.68 3.49
C GLY A 395 18.47 20.52 5.01
N ASN A 396 19.58 20.99 5.60
CA ASN A 396 19.83 21.00 7.05
C ASN A 396 19.74 19.60 7.72
N ARG A 397 20.46 18.62 7.15
CA ARG A 397 20.47 17.22 7.61
C ARG A 397 21.86 16.75 8.05
N ALA A 398 21.89 15.66 8.82
CA ALA A 398 23.09 14.88 9.10
C ALA A 398 23.23 13.76 8.04
N HIS A 399 24.33 13.76 7.31
CA HIS A 399 24.60 12.81 6.24
C HIS A 399 25.56 11.73 6.72
N PHE A 400 25.19 10.47 6.56
CA PHE A 400 25.96 9.29 6.93
C PHE A 400 26.21 8.46 5.68
N TRP A 401 27.41 8.56 5.09
CA TRP A 401 27.80 7.73 3.96
C TRP A 401 28.23 6.36 4.43
N ILE A 402 27.67 5.33 3.82
CA ILE A 402 27.88 3.92 4.15
C ILE A 402 29.09 3.39 3.36
N ALA A 403 29.93 2.57 4.00
CA ALA A 403 31.18 2.09 3.40
C ALA A 403 31.01 1.12 2.21
N ARG A 404 29.81 0.61 1.99
CA ARG A 404 29.46 -0.28 0.88
C ARG A 404 28.42 0.40 -0.01
N THR A 405 28.46 0.07 -1.29
CA THR A 405 27.42 0.47 -2.25
C THR A 405 26.14 -0.35 -2.03
N ALA A 406 25.00 0.18 -2.47
CA ALA A 406 23.72 -0.50 -2.41
C ALA A 406 23.77 -1.91 -3.02
N SER A 407 24.36 -2.03 -4.22
CA SER A 407 24.51 -3.30 -4.95
C SER A 407 25.32 -4.34 -4.15
N GLN A 408 26.37 -3.91 -3.45
CA GLN A 408 27.16 -4.81 -2.60
C GLN A 408 26.40 -5.27 -1.36
N MET A 409 25.41 -4.49 -0.90
CA MET A 409 24.59 -4.81 0.26
C MET A 409 23.32 -5.58 -0.10
N SER A 410 22.92 -5.63 -1.37
CA SER A 410 21.68 -6.31 -1.82
C SER A 410 21.63 -7.78 -1.46
N ALA A 411 22.77 -8.48 -1.46
CA ALA A 411 22.86 -9.89 -1.09
C ALA A 411 22.53 -10.16 0.40
N PHE A 412 22.46 -9.11 1.22
CA PHE A 412 22.16 -9.20 2.65
C PHE A 412 20.79 -8.62 3.01
N ALA A 413 20.02 -8.21 1.99
CA ALA A 413 18.69 -7.61 2.16
C ALA A 413 17.65 -8.63 2.69
N PRO A 414 16.58 -8.18 3.39
CA PRO A 414 16.33 -6.80 3.81
C PRO A 414 17.39 -6.33 4.83
N LEU A 415 17.85 -5.09 4.69
CA LEU A 415 18.79 -4.52 5.65
C LEU A 415 18.05 -3.85 6.80
N THR A 416 18.76 -3.64 7.90
CA THR A 416 18.29 -2.82 9.02
C THR A 416 19.34 -1.78 9.34
N VAL A 417 18.97 -0.51 9.25
CA VAL A 417 19.80 0.60 9.68
C VAL A 417 19.55 0.84 11.17
N GLN A 418 20.54 0.52 11.99
CA GLN A 418 20.56 0.82 13.41
C GLN A 418 21.20 2.17 13.66
N VAL A 419 20.51 3.06 14.37
CA VAL A 419 20.98 4.39 14.74
C VAL A 419 21.04 4.48 16.27
N THR A 420 22.22 4.72 16.83
CA THR A 420 22.42 4.81 18.28
C THR A 420 22.78 6.22 18.71
N ARG A 421 22.01 6.79 19.63
CA ARG A 421 22.23 8.13 20.18
C ARG A 421 21.81 8.18 21.65
N GLY A 422 22.66 8.75 22.51
CA GLY A 422 22.33 8.94 23.93
C GLY A 422 22.02 7.64 24.70
N GLY A 423 22.52 6.49 24.23
CA GLY A 423 22.24 5.18 24.82
C GLY A 423 20.96 4.49 24.32
N VAL A 424 20.23 5.11 23.40
CA VAL A 424 19.05 4.55 22.73
C VAL A 424 19.42 4.10 21.32
N THR A 425 18.92 2.94 20.89
CA THR A 425 19.09 2.42 19.52
C THR A 425 17.74 2.31 18.82
N GLU A 426 17.61 3.07 17.73
CA GLU A 426 16.48 3.04 16.79
C GLU A 426 16.85 2.18 15.58
N CYS A 427 15.87 1.54 14.96
CA CYS A 427 16.07 0.70 13.79
C CYS A 427 15.13 1.12 12.66
N ARG A 428 15.62 1.08 11.42
CA ARG A 428 14.84 1.36 10.22
C ARG A 428 15.09 0.27 9.20
N SER A 429 14.04 -0.32 8.64
CA SER A 429 14.17 -1.33 7.60
C SER A 429 14.56 -0.68 6.27
N VAL A 430 15.45 -1.32 5.52
CA VAL A 430 15.75 -1.01 4.11
C VAL A 430 15.51 -2.31 3.34
N PRO A 431 14.26 -2.58 2.92
CA PRO A 431 13.90 -3.83 2.27
C PRO A 431 14.76 -4.14 1.03
N ASN A 432 15.06 -3.11 0.25
CA ASN A 432 15.93 -3.18 -0.93
C ASN A 432 16.97 -2.05 -0.88
N PRO A 433 18.26 -2.35 -0.69
CA PRO A 433 19.31 -1.34 -0.56
C PRO A 433 19.49 -0.47 -1.80
N ASN A 434 19.05 -0.97 -2.97
CA ASN A 434 19.10 -0.25 -4.24
C ASN A 434 17.92 0.70 -4.43
N GLN A 435 16.86 0.57 -3.63
CA GLN A 435 15.73 1.48 -3.65
C GLN A 435 16.07 2.73 -2.82
N ARG A 436 15.64 3.89 -3.27
CA ARG A 436 15.63 5.11 -2.46
C ARG A 436 14.39 5.09 -1.58
N TYR A 437 14.61 5.29 -0.29
CA TYR A 437 13.53 5.54 0.65
C TYR A 437 13.73 6.95 1.13
N ASP A 438 12.99 7.89 0.55
CA ASP A 438 12.95 9.22 1.11
C ASP A 438 12.02 9.20 2.31
#